data_AF-A0A7C5YXU0-F1
#
_entry.id   AF-A0A7C5YXU0-F1
#
_cell.length_a   1.000
_cell.length_b   1.000
_cell.length_c   1.000
_cell.angle_alpha   90.00
_cell.angle_beta   90.00
_cell.angle_gamma   90.00
#
_symmetry.space_group_name_H-M   'P 1'
#
loop_
_entity.id
_entity.type
_entity.pdbx_description
1 polymer ?
#
loop_
_entity_poly.entity_id
_entity_poly.type
_entity_poly.pdbx_seq_one_letter_code
_entity_poly.pdbx_strand_id
1 'polypeptide(L)'
;MIEKILRKVSGVAKDKLMHFTAGMLFFLAFYLFLSLGYSLIGVFIVGVLKELYDKLHKGHSVEFKDFLATSLGGLIVYIFLILRG
;
A
#
# COMPACT_ATOMS: atom_id res chain seq x y z
N MET A 1 4.05 21.34 23.36
CA MET A 1 3.87 21.61 21.90
C MET A 1 4.63 20.59 21.04
N ILE A 2 5.90 20.30 21.37
CA ILE A 2 6.74 19.29 20.69
C ILE A 2 6.12 17.89 20.69
N GLU A 3 5.56 17.43 21.83
CA GLU A 3 4.94 16.09 21.92
C GLU A 3 3.74 15.88 20.98
N LYS A 4 2.94 16.92 20.73
CA LYS A 4 1.81 16.84 19.78
C LYS A 4 2.30 16.70 18.34
N ILE A 5 3.40 17.37 18.00
CA ILE A 5 4.03 17.28 16.68
C ILE A 5 4.61 15.87 16.48
N LEU A 6 5.34 15.36 17.48
CA LEU A 6 5.90 14.00 17.44
C LEU A 6 4.82 12.91 17.29
N ARG A 7 3.69 13.04 18.01
CA ARG A 7 2.54 12.14 17.85
C ARG A 7 1.91 12.21 16.46
N LYS A 8 1.79 13.39 15.88
CA LYS A 8 1.22 13.56 14.54
C LYS A 8 2.14 12.96 13.47
N VAL A 9 3.44 13.20 13.56
CA VAL A 9 4.44 12.65 12.62
C VAL A 9 4.52 11.12 12.74
N SER A 10 4.54 10.56 13.95
CA SER A 10 4.52 9.11 14.16
C SER A 10 3.22 8.46 13.67
N GLY A 11 2.08 9.14 13.82
CA GLY A 11 0.81 8.71 13.24
C GLY A 11 0.87 8.58 11.72
N VAL A 12 1.36 9.62 11.03
CA VAL A 12 1.53 9.61 9.56
C VAL A 12 2.52 8.55 9.10
N ALA A 13 3.60 8.32 9.85
CA ALA A 13 4.56 7.28 9.53
C ALA A 13 3.96 5.87 9.69
N LYS A 14 3.20 5.64 10.77
CA LYS A 14 2.52 4.37 11.03
C LYS A 14 1.50 4.04 9.96
N ASP A 15 0.70 5.02 9.56
CA ASP A 15 -0.31 4.88 8.53
C ASP A 15 0.29 4.41 7.19
N LYS A 16 1.39 5.05 6.77
CA LYS A 16 2.13 4.66 5.55
C LYS A 16 2.76 3.28 5.64
N LEU A 17 3.26 2.91 6.82
CA LEU A 17 3.78 1.57 7.04
C LEU A 17 2.67 0.53 6.91
N MET A 18 1.45 0.82 7.39
CA MET A 18 0.30 -0.06 7.21
C MET A 18 -0.08 -0.21 5.74
N HIS A 19 -0.09 0.86 4.96
CA HIS A 19 -0.31 0.79 3.51
C HIS A 19 0.74 -0.04 2.79
N PHE A 20 2.01 0.14 3.15
CA PHE A 20 3.11 -0.67 2.63
C PHE A 20 2.94 -2.16 2.94
N THR A 21 2.70 -2.52 4.21
CA THR A 21 2.48 -3.91 4.61
C THR A 21 1.23 -4.50 3.95
N ALA A 22 0.15 -3.72 3.81
CA ALA A 22 -1.05 -4.15 3.09
C ALA A 22 -0.73 -4.49 1.62
N GLY A 23 0.06 -3.65 0.95
CA GLY A 23 0.55 -3.92 -0.40
C GLY A 23 1.30 -5.24 -0.53
N MET A 24 2.18 -5.56 0.43
CA MET A 24 2.88 -6.84 0.47
C MET A 24 1.92 -8.02 0.64
N LEU A 25 0.96 -7.91 1.54
CA LEU A 25 -0.02 -8.97 1.82
C LEU A 25 -0.96 -9.20 0.64
N PHE A 26 -1.45 -8.13 0.00
CA PHE A 26 -2.26 -8.25 -1.22
C PHE A 26 -1.48 -8.91 -2.36
N PHE A 27 -0.20 -8.57 -2.53
CA PHE A 27 0.64 -9.24 -3.52
C PHE A 27 0.70 -10.75 -3.27
N LEU A 28 1.04 -11.15 -2.04
CA LEU A 28 1.13 -12.57 -1.67
C LEU A 28 -0.21 -13.29 -1.85
N ALA A 29 -1.31 -12.65 -1.47
CA ALA A 29 -2.65 -13.21 -1.64
C ALA A 29 -3.00 -13.40 -3.13
N PHE A 30 -2.70 -12.41 -3.97
CA PHE A 30 -2.91 -12.54 -5.43
C PHE A 30 -2.00 -13.58 -6.06
N TYR A 31 -0.76 -13.70 -5.60
CA TYR A 31 0.20 -14.66 -6.11
C TYR A 31 -0.20 -16.13 -5.87
N LEU A 32 -1.10 -16.40 -4.93
CA LEU A 32 -1.68 -17.74 -4.77
C LEU A 32 -2.55 -18.19 -5.96
N PHE A 33 -3.06 -17.24 -6.75
CA PHE A 33 -4.03 -17.51 -7.82
C PHE A 33 -3.60 -16.94 -9.19
N LEU A 34 -2.70 -15.95 -9.21
CA LEU A 34 -2.28 -15.21 -10.38
C LEU A 34 -0.76 -15.33 -10.61
N SER A 35 -0.33 -15.07 -11.85
CA SER A 35 1.11 -14.99 -12.15
C SER A 35 1.77 -13.77 -11.47
N LEU A 36 3.10 -13.76 -11.41
CA LEU A 36 3.89 -12.70 -10.76
C LEU A 36 3.49 -11.29 -11.25
N GLY A 37 3.40 -11.12 -12.57
CA GLY A 37 3.05 -9.84 -13.18
C GLY A 37 1.59 -9.42 -12.91
N TYR A 38 0.65 -10.36 -13.00
CA TYR A 38 -0.77 -10.08 -12.72
C TYR A 38 -1.03 -9.78 -11.25
N SER A 39 -0.26 -10.38 -10.34
CA SER A 39 -0.31 -10.09 -8.91
C SER A 39 0.09 -8.64 -8.62
N LEU A 40 1.14 -8.14 -9.29
CA LEU A 40 1.57 -6.75 -9.15
C LEU A 40 0.51 -5.78 -9.67
N ILE A 41 -0.06 -6.07 -10.84
CA ILE A 41 -1.18 -5.28 -11.41
C ILE A 41 -2.36 -5.26 -10.45
N GLY A 42 -2.69 -6.39 -9.83
CA GLY A 42 -3.74 -6.50 -8.81
C GLY A 42 -3.51 -5.54 -7.63
N VAL A 43 -2.28 -5.44 -7.12
CA VAL A 43 -1.94 -4.50 -6.03
C VAL A 43 -2.13 -3.04 -6.46
N PHE A 44 -1.72 -2.68 -7.68
CA PHE A 44 -1.97 -1.34 -8.21
C PHE A 44 -3.46 -1.02 -8.29
N ILE A 45 -4.27 -1.96 -8.77
CA ILE A 45 -5.73 -1.81 -8.83
C ILE A 45 -6.30 -1.60 -7.42
N VAL A 46 -5.89 -2.40 -6.43
CA VAL A 46 -6.32 -2.25 -5.03
C VAL A 46 -5.95 -0.87 -4.48
N GLY A 47 -4.72 -0.40 -4.74
CA GLY A 47 -4.29 0.94 -4.33
C GLY A 47 -5.17 2.04 -4.92
N VAL A 48 -5.49 1.97 -6.22
CA VAL A 48 -6.38 2.94 -6.87
C VAL A 48 -7.81 2.85 -6.32
N LEU A 49 -8.32 1.63 -6.10
CA LEU A 49 -9.67 1.43 -5.56
C LEU A 49 -9.81 1.97 -4.13
N LYS A 50 -8.78 1.84 -3.29
CA LYS A 50 -8.75 2.46 -1.95
C LYS A 50 -8.85 3.99 -2.05
N GLU A 51 -8.03 4.62 -2.89
CA GLU A 51 -8.07 6.09 -3.05
C GLU A 51 -9.40 6.57 -3.63
N LEU A 52 -10.01 5.80 -4.54
CA LEU A 52 -11.33 6.09 -5.06
C LEU A 52 -12.40 5.95 -3.97
N TYR A 53 -12.30 4.93 -3.13
CA TYR A 53 -13.17 4.75 -1.97
C TYR A 53 -13.08 5.93 -1.01
N ASP A 54 -11.86 6.38 -0.69
CA ASP A 54 -11.61 7.54 0.18
C ASP A 54 -12.18 8.84 -0.42
N LYS A 55 -12.08 9.02 -1.75
CA LYS A 55 -12.69 10.15 -2.44
C LYS A 55 -14.20 10.21 -2.28
N LEU A 56 -14.86 9.05 -2.20
CA LEU A 56 -16.32 8.94 -2.14
C LEU A 56 -16.87 9.02 -0.70
N HIS A 57 -16.03 8.81 0.32
CA HIS A 57 -16.45 8.80 1.72
C HIS A 57 -16.08 10.10 2.45
N LYS A 58 -17.08 10.75 3.06
CA LYS A 58 -16.87 11.99 3.83
C LYS A 58 -15.95 11.72 5.03
N GLY A 59 -14.89 12.51 5.14
CA GLY A 59 -13.90 12.41 6.24
C GLY A 59 -12.60 11.71 5.85
N HIS A 60 -12.53 11.10 4.67
CA HIS A 60 -11.30 10.58 4.09
C HIS A 60 -10.77 11.57 3.03
N SER A 61 -9.45 11.63 2.88
CA SER A 61 -8.79 12.46 1.87
C SER A 61 -8.00 11.57 0.95
N VAL A 62 -8.09 11.83 -0.36
CA VAL A 62 -7.24 11.17 -1.34
C VAL A 62 -5.78 11.55 -1.04
N GLU A 63 -4.97 10.57 -0.68
CA GLU A 63 -3.55 10.75 -0.38
C GLU A 63 -2.73 9.86 -1.32
N PHE A 64 -2.16 10.47 -2.35
CA PHE A 64 -1.31 9.77 -3.34
C PHE A 64 -0.14 8.99 -2.70
N LYS A 65 0.29 9.37 -1.50
CA LYS A 65 1.35 8.68 -0.77
C LYS A 65 0.92 7.31 -0.27
N ASP A 66 -0.36 7.08 -0.02
CA ASP A 66 -0.89 5.79 0.44
C ASP A 66 -0.97 4.80 -0.72
N PHE A 67 -1.37 5.29 -1.90
CA PHE A 67 -1.26 4.55 -3.15
C PHE A 67 0.19 4.15 -3.44
N LEU A 68 1.13 5.09 -3.32
CA LEU A 68 2.56 4.80 -3.51
C LEU A 68 3.07 3.79 -2.48
N ALA A 69 2.72 3.94 -1.20
CA ALA A 69 3.12 3.01 -0.16
C ALA A 69 2.62 1.59 -0.44
N THR A 70 1.34 1.45 -0.80
CA THR A 70 0.72 0.17 -1.19
C THR A 70 1.42 -0.44 -2.41
N SER A 71 1.68 0.37 -3.44
CA SER A 71 2.35 -0.07 -4.66
C SER A 71 3.79 -0.53 -4.40
N LEU A 72 4.54 0.21 -3.58
CA LEU A 72 5.91 -0.13 -3.20
C LEU A 72 5.95 -1.42 -2.37
N GLY A 73 4.96 -1.65 -1.52
CA GLY A 73 4.79 -2.90 -0.77
C GLY A 73 4.62 -4.11 -1.68
N GLY A 74 3.78 -4.01 -2.71
CA GLY A 74 3.66 -5.10 -3.69
C GLY A 74 4.94 -5.27 -4.52
N LEU A 75 5.54 -4.16 -4.95
CA LEU A 75 6.74 -4.16 -5.78
C LEU A 75 7.95 -4.80 -5.07
N ILE A 76 8.15 -4.57 -3.77
CA ILE A 76 9.29 -5.16 -3.07
C ILE A 76 9.18 -6.69 -3.01
N VAL A 77 7.97 -7.22 -2.83
CA VAL A 77 7.73 -8.68 -2.83
C VAL A 77 7.95 -9.24 -4.23
N TYR A 78 7.44 -8.55 -5.25
CA TYR A 78 7.68 -8.90 -6.66
C TYR A 78 9.17 -9.02 -6.98
N ILE A 79 9.96 -8.00 -6.64
CA ILE A 79 11.41 -7.99 -6.86
C ILE A 79 12.09 -9.13 -6.10
N PHE A 80 11.73 -9.33 -4.83
CA PHE A 80 12.30 -10.39 -4.00
C PHE A 80 12.07 -11.78 -4.61
N LEU A 81 10.87 -12.04 -5.13
CA LEU A 81 10.55 -13.32 -5.77
C LEU A 81 11.26 -13.51 -7.10
N ILE A 82 11.45 -12.44 -7.89
CA ILE A 82 12.26 -12.52 -9.13
C ILE A 82 13.71 -12.85 -8.80
N LEU A 83 14.30 -12.21 -7.79
CA LEU A 83 15.70 -12.44 -7.43
C LEU A 83 15.95 -13.82 -6.81
N ARG A 84 14.90 -14.44 -6.25
CA ARG A 84 14.97 -15.79 -5.66
C ARG A 84 14.86 -16.89 -6.72
N GLY A 85 14.12 -16.64 -7.80
CA GLY A 85 13.93 -17.58 -8.91
C GLY A 85 15.10 -17.59 -9.87
#